data_AF-A0A0D0DLU3-F1
#
_entry.id   AF-A0A0D0DLU3-F1
#
_cell.length_a   1.000
_cell.length_b   1.000
_cell.length_c   1.000
_cell.angle_alpha   90.00
_cell.angle_beta   90.00
_cell.angle_gamma   90.00
#
_symmetry.space_group_name_H-M   'P 1'
#
loop_
_entity.id
_entity.type
_entity.pdbx_description
1 polymer ?
#
loop_
_entity_poly.entity_id
_entity_poly.type
_entity_poly.pdbx_seq_one_letter_code
_entity_poly.pdbx_strand_id
1 'polypeptide(L)'
;VIHGRKFSNRTIDHIILELPLVQVYRSLHSTFKKNFLHAHLTPQHTEVNMAKTIHQLCKYMMDHSPHKVKIGWKSKYSILDLISKGEELMEKTEKEDGTDKNEGLESSTTVEDLVIELGM
;
A
#
# COMPACT_ATOMS: atom_id res chain seq x y z
N VAL A 1 -6.86 -51.25 30.02
CA VAL A 1 -5.48 -50.72 29.86
C VAL A 1 -5.45 -49.91 28.58
N ILE A 2 -5.13 -48.60 28.66
CA ILE A 2 -5.14 -47.71 27.50
C ILE A 2 -3.70 -47.62 26.96
N HIS A 3 -3.44 -48.20 25.80
CA HIS A 3 -2.11 -48.25 25.17
C HIS A 3 -1.84 -47.07 24.20
N GLY A 4 -2.43 -45.90 24.43
CA GLY A 4 -2.54 -44.84 23.41
C GLY A 4 -1.40 -43.82 23.34
N ARG A 5 -0.37 -43.87 24.20
CA ARG A 5 0.56 -42.73 24.33
C ARG A 5 1.93 -43.07 24.91
N LYS A 6 2.62 -44.08 24.37
CA LYS A 6 3.98 -44.43 24.83
C LYS A 6 5.12 -43.74 24.05
N PHE A 7 4.83 -43.15 22.89
CA PHE A 7 5.85 -42.55 21.99
C PHE A 7 5.40 -41.21 21.35
N SER A 8 4.66 -40.38 22.10
CA SER A 8 4.29 -39.06 21.58
C SER A 8 5.46 -38.10 21.76
N ASN A 9 6.05 -37.63 20.65
CA ASN A 9 7.05 -36.55 20.62
C ASN A 9 6.46 -35.19 21.07
N ARG A 10 5.18 -35.16 21.41
CA ARG A 10 4.42 -33.98 21.84
C ARG A 10 4.38 -33.87 23.36
N THR A 11 5.52 -34.10 24.01
CA THR A 11 5.71 -33.74 25.43
C THR A 11 6.47 -32.42 25.47
N ILE A 12 6.05 -31.51 26.34
CA ILE A 12 6.62 -30.15 26.43
C ILE A 12 8.14 -30.21 26.59
N ASP A 13 8.66 -31.14 27.39
CA ASP A 13 10.09 -31.33 27.61
C ASP A 13 10.85 -31.71 26.34
N HIS A 14 10.26 -32.54 25.47
CA HIS A 14 10.88 -32.93 24.21
C HIS A 14 10.90 -31.78 23.21
N ILE A 15 9.81 -30.99 23.17
CA ILE A 15 9.73 -29.80 22.33
C ILE A 15 10.77 -28.76 22.77
N ILE A 16 10.93 -28.54 24.08
CA ILE A 16 11.95 -27.63 24.61
C ILE A 16 13.37 -28.13 24.29
N LEU A 17 13.59 -29.44 24.34
CA LEU A 17 14.90 -30.02 24.06
C LEU A 17 15.25 -29.97 22.55
N GLU A 18 14.28 -30.14 21.67
CA GLU A 18 14.48 -30.13 20.21
C GLU A 18 14.50 -28.70 19.62
N LEU A 19 13.85 -27.72 20.27
CA LEU A 19 13.73 -26.35 19.74
C LEU A 19 15.09 -25.66 19.47
N PRO A 20 16.10 -25.72 20.36
CA PRO A 20 17.42 -25.15 20.09
C PRO A 20 18.12 -25.81 18.90
N LEU A 21 17.97 -27.13 18.74
CA LEU A 21 18.57 -27.87 17.64
C LEU A 21 17.95 -27.48 16.30
N VAL A 22 16.62 -27.33 16.26
CA VAL A 22 15.88 -26.84 15.08
C VAL A 22 16.30 -25.41 14.74
N GLN A 23 16.47 -24.54 15.75
CA GLN A 23 16.91 -23.16 15.54
C GLN A 23 18.33 -23.10 14.97
N VAL A 24 19.26 -23.89 15.52
CA VAL A 24 20.65 -23.98 15.02
C VAL A 24 20.67 -24.51 13.59
N TYR A 25 19.89 -25.56 13.29
CA TYR A 25 19.78 -26.10 11.94
C TYR A 25 19.27 -25.05 10.93
N ARG A 26 18.21 -24.30 11.27
CA ARG A 26 17.69 -23.22 10.42
C ARG A 26 18.70 -22.10 10.21
N SER A 27 19.46 -21.75 11.25
CA SER A 27 20.51 -20.71 11.19
C SER A 27 21.67 -21.12 10.28
N LEU A 28 22.15 -22.36 10.42
CA LEU A 28 23.20 -22.92 9.57
C LEU A 28 22.75 -23.00 8.10
N HIS A 29 21.52 -23.45 7.85
CA HIS A 29 21.00 -23.54 6.50
C HIS A 29 20.83 -22.16 5.84
N SER A 30 20.39 -21.15 6.60
CA SER A 30 20.33 -19.75 6.14
C SER A 30 21.72 -19.19 5.80
N THR A 31 22.70 -19.48 6.65
CA THR A 31 24.10 -19.08 6.46
C THR A 31 24.71 -19.76 5.22
N PHE A 32 24.45 -21.05 5.04
CA PHE A 32 24.90 -21.80 3.87
C PHE A 32 24.26 -21.25 2.58
N LYS A 33 22.96 -20.99 2.59
CA LYS A 33 22.26 -20.36 1.45
C LYS A 33 22.80 -18.96 1.13
N LYS A 34 23.09 -18.14 2.13
CA LYS A 34 23.66 -16.81 1.89
C LYS A 34 25.08 -16.90 1.32
N ASN A 35 25.94 -17.75 1.88
CA ASN A 35 27.35 -17.80 1.47
C ASN A 35 27.58 -18.59 0.17
N PHE A 36 26.87 -19.70 -0.04
CA PHE A 36 27.09 -20.56 -1.21
C PHE A 36 26.18 -20.22 -2.40
N LEU A 37 24.91 -19.88 -2.17
CA LEU A 37 23.98 -19.55 -3.27
C LEU A 37 24.10 -18.09 -3.74
N HIS A 38 24.76 -17.20 -2.97
CA HIS A 38 25.03 -15.81 -3.40
C HIS A 38 26.52 -15.55 -3.69
N ALA A 39 27.38 -16.57 -3.76
CA ALA A 39 28.78 -16.43 -4.13
C ALA A 39 29.01 -15.84 -5.54
N HIS A 40 27.96 -15.75 -6.36
CA HIS A 40 28.01 -15.22 -7.72
C HIS A 40 27.35 -13.84 -7.88
N LEU A 41 26.89 -13.20 -6.80
CA LEU A 41 26.55 -11.78 -6.87
C LEU A 41 27.84 -11.00 -6.77
N THR A 42 28.48 -10.77 -7.92
CA THR A 42 29.30 -9.57 -8.06
C THR A 42 28.34 -8.39 -7.86
N PRO A 43 28.52 -7.56 -6.83
CA PRO A 43 27.79 -6.31 -6.76
C PRO A 43 28.37 -5.44 -7.86
N GLN A 44 27.80 -5.53 -9.05
CA GLN A 44 28.03 -4.50 -10.04
C GLN A 44 27.36 -3.24 -9.48
N HIS A 45 28.12 -2.47 -8.69
CA HIS A 45 27.76 -1.16 -8.14
C HIS A 45 27.66 -0.09 -9.25
N THR A 46 27.37 -0.48 -10.48
CA THR A 46 27.13 0.44 -11.57
C THR A 46 25.64 0.71 -11.61
N GLU A 47 25.28 1.98 -11.71
CA GLU A 47 23.89 2.41 -11.87
C GLU A 47 23.20 1.56 -12.95
N VAL A 48 22.04 0.99 -12.62
CA VAL A 48 21.25 0.21 -13.57
C VAL A 48 20.93 1.15 -14.74
N ASN A 49 21.40 0.81 -15.94
CA ASN A 49 21.07 1.58 -17.13
C ASN A 49 19.59 1.38 -17.47
N MET A 50 18.75 2.26 -16.93
CA MET A 50 17.30 2.26 -17.08
C MET A 50 16.83 2.79 -18.44
N ALA A 51 17.73 3.19 -19.34
CA ALA A 51 17.36 3.79 -20.63
C ALA A 51 16.43 2.86 -21.45
N LYS A 52 16.68 1.54 -21.42
CA LYS A 52 15.82 0.55 -22.09
C LYS A 52 14.44 0.47 -21.44
N THR A 53 14.38 0.48 -20.11
CA THR A 53 13.13 0.41 -19.36
C THR A 53 12.28 1.65 -19.61
N ILE A 54 12.89 2.84 -19.55
CA ILE A 54 12.22 4.12 -19.81
C ILE A 54 11.76 4.17 -21.26
N HIS A 55 12.58 3.75 -22.22
CA HIS A 55 12.19 3.71 -23.63
C HIS A 55 10.96 2.81 -23.87
N GLN A 56 10.95 1.62 -23.27
CA GLN A 56 9.83 0.69 -23.39
C GLN A 56 8.57 1.24 -22.72
N LEU A 57 8.70 1.92 -21.57
CA LEU A 57 7.60 2.60 -20.91
C LEU A 57 7.04 3.72 -21.77
N CYS A 58 7.89 4.56 -22.37
CA CYS A 58 7.45 5.61 -23.28
C CYS A 58 6.70 5.04 -24.48
N LYS A 59 7.21 3.97 -25.10
CA LYS A 59 6.52 3.28 -26.20
C LYS A 59 5.14 2.79 -25.76
N TYR A 60 5.07 2.13 -24.60
CA TYR A 60 3.80 1.64 -24.05
C TYR A 60 2.79 2.79 -23.82
N MET A 61 3.24 3.91 -23.22
CA MET A 61 2.40 5.07 -22.96
C MET A 61 1.94 5.76 -24.25
N MET A 62 2.76 5.79 -25.30
CA MET A 62 2.37 6.30 -26.61
C MET A 62 1.30 5.42 -27.26
N ASP A 63 1.54 4.11 -27.30
CA ASP A 63 0.63 3.13 -27.92
C ASP A 63 -0.74 3.10 -27.22
N HIS A 64 -0.75 3.14 -25.88
CA HIS A 64 -1.98 2.98 -25.09
C HIS A 64 -2.64 4.32 -24.76
N SER A 65 -1.89 5.43 -24.82
CA SER A 65 -2.35 6.79 -24.53
C SER A 65 -3.24 6.86 -23.28
N PRO A 66 -2.76 6.42 -22.10
CA PRO A 66 -3.59 6.35 -20.88
C PRO A 66 -4.07 7.73 -20.40
N HIS A 67 -3.43 8.81 -20.85
CA HIS A 67 -3.81 10.19 -20.57
C HIS A 67 -5.01 10.68 -21.38
N LYS A 68 -5.43 9.95 -22.43
CA LYS A 68 -6.59 10.33 -23.25
C LYS A 68 -7.84 9.65 -22.71
N VAL A 69 -8.81 10.44 -22.29
CA VAL A 69 -10.15 9.95 -21.96
C VAL A 69 -10.79 9.39 -23.22
N LYS A 70 -11.07 8.09 -23.25
CA LYS A 70 -11.80 7.43 -24.34
C LYS A 70 -13.26 7.26 -23.93
N ILE A 71 -14.19 7.69 -24.78
CA ILE A 71 -15.64 7.47 -24.59
C ILE A 71 -15.87 5.96 -24.37
N GLY A 72 -16.46 5.60 -23.23
CA GLY A 72 -16.77 4.23 -22.84
C GLY A 72 -15.84 3.60 -21.78
N TRP A 73 -14.73 4.24 -21.41
CA TRP A 73 -13.91 3.80 -20.29
C TRP A 73 -14.60 4.16 -18.97
N LYS A 74 -15.04 3.15 -18.23
CA LYS A 74 -15.54 3.31 -16.87
C LYS A 74 -14.39 3.03 -15.90
N SER A 75 -14.01 4.00 -15.08
CA SER A 75 -13.14 3.71 -13.94
C SER A 75 -13.98 2.94 -12.89
N LYS A 76 -13.38 1.95 -12.24
CA LYS A 76 -14.04 1.26 -11.11
C LYS A 76 -14.22 2.19 -9.91
N TYR A 77 -13.35 3.19 -9.80
CA TYR A 77 -13.34 4.18 -8.74
C TYR A 77 -13.24 5.56 -9.37
N SER A 78 -14.15 6.44 -8.99
CA SER A 78 -14.12 7.85 -9.37
C SER A 78 -13.46 8.60 -8.23
N ILE A 79 -12.27 9.14 -8.47
CA ILE A 79 -11.65 10.07 -7.53
C ILE A 79 -12.30 11.42 -7.82
N LEU A 80 -12.98 11.98 -6.83
CA LEU A 80 -13.57 13.30 -6.93
C LEU A 80 -12.45 14.35 -7.02
N ASP A 81 -12.61 15.33 -7.89
CA ASP A 81 -11.72 16.48 -7.92
C ASP A 81 -12.05 17.41 -6.74
N LEU A 82 -11.41 17.14 -5.60
CA LEU A 82 -11.57 17.90 -4.37
C LEU A 82 -10.98 19.30 -4.46
N ILE A 83 -10.05 19.56 -5.39
CA ILE A 83 -9.46 20.89 -5.60
C ILE A 83 -10.51 21.79 -6.24
N SER A 84 -11.06 21.35 -7.38
CA SER A 84 -12.14 22.10 -8.04
C SER A 84 -13.37 22.24 -7.14
N LYS A 85 -13.74 21.21 -6.37
CA LYS A 85 -14.84 21.31 -5.40
C LYS A 85 -14.53 22.32 -4.28
N GLY A 86 -13.28 22.37 -3.80
CA GLY A 86 -12.84 23.36 -2.82
C GLY A 86 -12.93 24.79 -3.35
N GLU A 87 -12.53 25.02 -4.59
CA GLU A 87 -12.69 26.32 -5.26
C GLU A 87 -14.15 26.75 -5.37
N GLU A 88 -15.04 25.84 -5.76
CA GLU A 88 -16.49 26.13 -5.81
C GLU A 88 -17.09 26.45 -4.43
N LEU A 89 -16.64 25.79 -3.37
CA LEU A 89 -17.11 26.05 -2.01
C LEU A 89 -16.62 27.41 -1.51
N MET A 90 -15.38 27.78 -1.81
CA MET A 90 -14.85 29.12 -1.48
C MET A 90 -15.62 30.22 -2.23
N GLU A 91 -15.92 30.02 -3.52
CA GLU A 91 -16.71 30.99 -4.31
C GLU A 91 -18.16 31.11 -3.82
N LYS A 92 -18.77 30.02 -3.30
CA LYS A 92 -20.11 30.05 -2.71
C LYS A 92 -20.13 30.79 -1.39
N THR A 93 -19.12 30.59 -0.53
CA THR A 93 -19.00 31.34 0.74
C THR A 93 -18.82 32.84 0.51
N GLU A 94 -18.12 33.24 -0.57
CA GLU A 94 -17.97 34.66 -0.93
C GLU A 94 -19.26 35.31 -1.42
N LYS A 95 -20.19 34.53 -1.99
CA LYS A 95 -21.48 35.03 -2.49
C LYS A 95 -22.58 35.07 -1.42
N GLU A 96 -22.50 34.22 -0.41
CA GLU A 96 -23.48 34.15 0.69
C GLU A 96 -23.22 35.19 1.80
N ASP A 97 -21.99 35.73 1.91
CA ASP A 97 -21.63 36.77 2.89
C ASP A 97 -22.15 38.18 2.51
N GLY A 98 -22.98 38.27 1.46
CA GLY A 98 -23.58 39.50 0.96
C GLY A 98 -25.01 39.79 1.42
N THR A 99 -25.63 38.97 2.29
CA THR A 99 -27.00 39.24 2.79
C THR A 99 -27.18 38.87 4.27
N ASP A 100 -27.02 39.90 5.09
CA ASP A 100 -27.75 40.23 6.33
C ASP A 100 -27.69 39.29 7.57
N LYS A 101 -26.79 39.69 8.50
CA LYS A 101 -26.93 39.80 9.97
C LYS A 101 -27.27 38.57 10.85
N ASN A 102 -26.30 38.30 11.73
CA ASN A 102 -26.43 38.08 13.18
C ASN A 102 -27.04 36.73 13.63
N GLU A 103 -26.19 35.75 13.98
CA GLU A 103 -25.85 35.38 15.37
C GLU A 103 -24.88 34.19 15.34
N GLY A 104 -23.98 34.14 16.33
CA GLY A 104 -22.77 33.33 16.29
C GLY A 104 -23.01 31.83 16.18
N LEU A 105 -22.22 31.20 15.31
CA LEU A 105 -21.68 29.87 15.55
C LEU A 105 -20.43 29.73 14.68
N GLU A 106 -19.26 29.59 15.30
CA GLU A 106 -18.06 29.11 14.62
C GLU A 106 -18.32 27.67 14.16
N SER A 107 -18.90 27.49 12.97
CA SER A 107 -18.92 26.19 12.31
C SER A 107 -17.57 26.00 11.66
N SER A 108 -16.58 25.61 12.46
CA SER A 108 -15.39 24.93 11.96
C SER A 108 -15.89 23.71 11.19
N THR A 109 -15.93 23.80 9.85
CA THR A 109 -16.33 22.69 8.98
C THR A 109 -15.41 21.51 9.26
N THR A 110 -15.94 20.52 9.97
CA THR A 110 -15.17 19.35 10.34
C THR A 110 -15.13 18.41 9.15
N VAL A 111 -14.12 17.54 9.11
CA VAL A 111 -13.99 16.52 8.06
C VAL A 111 -15.23 15.63 7.96
N GLU A 112 -16.01 15.54 9.04
CA GLU A 112 -17.27 14.80 9.14
C GLU A 112 -18.39 15.45 8.32
N ASP A 113 -18.43 16.80 8.24
CA ASP A 113 -19.42 17.54 7.45
C ASP A 113 -19.23 17.30 5.94
N LEU A 114 -17.98 17.16 5.50
CA LEU A 114 -17.64 16.83 4.10
C LEU A 114 -18.06 15.41 3.72
N VAL A 115 -18.04 14.46 4.67
CA VAL A 115 -18.48 13.07 4.43
C VAL A 115 -19.99 13.02 4.22
N ILE A 116 -20.75 13.79 5.01
CA ILE A 116 -22.21 13.86 4.92
C ILE A 116 -22.65 14.48 3.58
N GLU A 117 -22.01 15.56 3.15
CA GLU A 117 -22.36 16.24 1.89
C GLU A 117 -21.96 15.43 0.65
N LEU A 118 -20.92 14.59 0.75
CA LEU A 118 -20.44 13.74 -0.36
C LEU A 118 -21.17 12.41 -0.52
N GLY A 119 -22.13 12.09 0.36
CA GLY A 119 -23.02 10.95 0.19
C GLY A 119 -22.30 9.62 -0.09
N MET A 120 -21.27 9.31 0.72
CA MET A 120 -20.72 7.95 0.80
C MET A 120 -21.54 7.08 1.73
#